data_AF-A0A4W6EWZ7-F1
#
_entry.id   AF-A0A4W6EWZ7-F1
#
_cell.length_a   1.000
_cell.length_b   1.000
_cell.length_c   1.000
_cell.angle_alpha   90.00
_cell.angle_beta   90.00
_cell.angle_gamma   90.00
#
_symmetry.space_group_name_H-M   'P 1'
#
loop_
_entity.id
_entity.type
_entity.pdbx_description
1 polymer ?
#
loop_
_entity_poly.entity_id
_entity_poly.type
_entity_poly.pdbx_seq_one_letter_code
_entity_poly.pdbx_strand_id
1 'polypeptide(L)'
;MASSPIFPFLRAILTVALALAGVVVLFIMYYMSLPSPKCYSAPTHQTNKPIMLLWFWPENKMFDFRDCKRFFNIDSCHLTDDRSLYPRAQAVLIFHRAIQDDLSNLPALPRPRFQQWVWFNMDSPTNTRRIAGIEGLFNLTLSYRKDADIHVRWKLTVKKEVDEDFVLPKKERLLCWIVGDSDLKTNSGERYTYYRELVKHVRVDVIYRTSAESLKGENYFRNISSCKFYLSFEDSIHRDYITETFNGPLAAGTVPIVLG
;
A
#
# COMPACT_ATOMS: atom_id res chain seq x y z
N MET A 1 32.24 44.91 61.96
CA MET A 1 30.87 44.36 62.04
C MET A 1 30.78 43.21 61.04
N ALA A 2 30.77 41.97 61.52
CA ALA A 2 30.70 40.79 60.68
C ALA A 2 29.27 40.63 60.13
N SER A 3 29.14 40.51 58.81
CA SER A 3 27.90 40.18 58.11
C SER A 3 27.49 38.74 58.45
N SER A 4 26.29 38.59 59.02
CA SER A 4 25.76 37.29 59.44
C SER A 4 25.55 36.37 58.22
N PRO A 5 26.05 35.12 58.23
CA PRO A 5 26.04 34.20 57.08
C PRO A 5 24.66 33.59 56.78
N ILE A 6 23.61 34.03 57.49
CA ILE A 6 22.28 33.42 57.49
C ILE A 6 21.51 33.76 56.21
N PHE A 7 21.70 34.95 55.64
CA PHE A 7 20.97 35.43 54.46
C PHE A 7 21.23 34.66 53.15
N PRO A 8 22.49 34.37 52.75
CA PRO A 8 22.75 33.59 51.54
C PRO A 8 22.30 32.13 51.68
N PHE A 9 22.38 31.58 52.90
CA PHE A 9 21.94 30.21 53.18
C PHE A 9 20.41 30.05 53.05
N LEU A 10 19.64 31.01 53.58
CA LEU A 10 18.19 31.01 53.46
C LEU A 10 17.73 31.16 52.01
N ARG A 11 18.42 32.00 51.22
CA ARG A 11 18.15 32.15 49.77
C ARG A 11 18.45 30.87 49.00
N ALA A 12 19.55 30.18 49.31
CA ALA A 12 19.89 28.91 48.69
C ALA A 12 18.81 27.84 48.98
N ILE A 13 18.36 27.74 50.23
CA ILE A 13 17.28 26.82 50.62
C ILE A 13 15.99 27.14 49.86
N LEU A 14 15.61 28.41 49.77
CA LEU A 14 14.39 28.82 49.06
C LEU A 14 14.49 28.51 47.56
N THR A 15 15.64 28.73 46.93
CA THR A 15 15.85 28.40 45.51
C THR A 15 15.78 26.90 45.24
N VAL A 16 16.34 26.07 46.13
CA VAL A 16 16.28 24.62 46.02
C VAL A 16 14.85 24.11 46.22
N ALA A 17 14.12 24.68 47.18
CA ALA A 17 12.72 24.34 47.43
C ALA A 17 11.82 24.68 46.22
N LEU A 18 12.01 25.85 45.61
CA LEU A 18 11.27 26.26 44.41
C LEU A 18 11.61 25.39 43.19
N ALA A 19 12.88 25.02 43.02
CA ALA A 19 13.30 24.12 41.95
C ALA A 19 12.67 22.72 42.10
N LEU A 20 12.68 22.16 43.31
CA LEU A 20 12.04 20.88 43.63
C LEU A 20 10.54 20.93 43.38
N ALA A 21 9.85 22.00 43.81
CA ALA A 21 8.44 22.19 43.54
C ALA A 21 8.14 22.23 42.03
N GLY A 22 8.98 22.93 41.25
CA GLY A 22 8.87 22.98 39.79
C GLY A 22 9.02 21.60 39.13
N VAL A 23 10.00 20.80 39.56
CA VAL A 23 10.21 19.43 39.06
C VAL A 23 9.01 18.54 39.39
N VAL A 24 8.46 18.64 40.60
CA VAL A 24 7.27 17.86 41.00
C VAL A 24 6.06 18.23 40.14
N VAL A 25 5.83 19.52 39.88
CA VAL A 25 4.72 19.95 39.01
C VAL A 25 4.89 19.44 37.58
N LEU A 26 6.11 19.53 37.01
CA LEU A 26 6.40 19.00 35.67
C LEU A 26 6.23 17.48 35.61
N PHE A 27 6.62 16.77 36.66
CA PHE A 27 6.43 15.33 36.75
C PHE A 27 4.94 14.96 36.85
N ILE A 28 4.16 15.67 37.66
CA ILE A 28 2.70 15.48 37.73
C ILE A 28 2.04 15.78 36.39
N MET A 29 2.41 16.88 35.72
CA MET A 29 1.90 17.21 34.40
C MET A 29 2.24 16.14 33.37
N TYR A 30 3.46 15.61 33.37
CA TYR A 30 3.87 14.50 32.51
C TYR A 30 3.01 13.25 32.77
N TYR A 31 2.82 12.85 34.03
CA TYR A 31 2.00 11.68 34.37
C TYR A 31 0.50 11.87 34.07
N MET A 32 -0.02 13.09 34.20
CA MET A 32 -1.43 13.41 33.87
C MET A 32 -1.65 13.56 32.36
N SER A 33 -0.59 13.80 31.58
CA SER A 33 -0.64 13.84 30.11
C SER A 33 -0.29 12.50 29.46
N LEU A 34 0.18 11.50 30.22
CA LEU A 34 0.18 10.13 29.74
C LEU A 34 -1.27 9.71 29.48
N PRO A 35 -1.63 9.33 28.24
CA PRO A 35 -2.95 8.81 27.96
C PRO A 35 -3.15 7.56 28.83
N SER A 36 -4.21 7.56 29.65
CA SER A 36 -4.63 6.35 30.35
C SER A 36 -4.72 5.21 29.33
N PRO A 37 -4.25 3.99 29.65
CA PRO A 37 -4.54 2.83 28.83
C PRO A 37 -6.06 2.73 28.76
N LYS A 38 -6.63 3.18 27.65
CA LYS A 38 -8.04 2.95 27.34
C LYS A 38 -8.13 1.46 27.11
N CYS A 39 -8.39 0.71 28.19
CA CYS A 39 -8.96 -0.61 28.10
C CYS A 39 -10.32 -0.40 27.44
N TYR A 40 -10.34 -0.50 26.11
CA TYR A 40 -11.57 -0.78 25.42
C TYR A 40 -12.08 -2.07 26.04
N SER A 41 -13.25 -2.00 26.68
CA SER A 41 -14.02 -3.22 26.94
C SER A 41 -14.00 -4.02 25.65
N ALA A 42 -13.56 -5.29 25.73
CA ALA A 42 -13.67 -6.21 24.61
C ALA A 42 -15.04 -6.01 23.97
N PRO A 43 -15.12 -5.78 22.65
CA PRO A 43 -16.40 -5.53 22.02
C PRO A 43 -17.32 -6.66 22.44
N THR A 44 -18.40 -6.30 23.15
CA THR A 44 -19.53 -7.19 23.40
C THR A 44 -19.78 -7.89 22.09
N HIS A 45 -19.75 -9.23 22.10
CA HIS A 45 -19.98 -10.08 20.92
C HIS A 45 -21.26 -9.62 20.20
N GLN A 46 -21.12 -8.66 19.29
CA GLN A 46 -22.16 -8.28 18.36
C GLN A 46 -22.11 -9.38 17.34
N THR A 47 -23.19 -10.16 17.28
CA THR A 47 -23.44 -11.24 16.33
C THR A 47 -23.41 -10.80 14.86
N ASN A 48 -23.12 -9.53 14.58
CA ASN A 48 -23.08 -8.94 13.25
C ASN A 48 -21.64 -8.67 12.84
N LYS A 49 -21.24 -9.20 11.68
CA LYS A 49 -19.91 -9.00 11.08
C LYS A 49 -19.63 -7.49 10.88
N PRO A 50 -18.39 -7.01 11.11
CA PRO A 50 -18.03 -5.63 10.79
C PRO A 50 -18.25 -5.36 9.30
N ILE A 51 -18.87 -4.22 9.00
CA ILE A 51 -19.14 -3.72 7.67
C ILE A 51 -17.90 -2.97 7.17
N MET A 52 -17.40 -3.42 6.03
CA MET A 52 -16.38 -2.74 5.24
C MET A 52 -17.05 -2.18 4.00
N LEU A 53 -17.06 -0.84 3.88
CA LEU A 53 -17.68 -0.15 2.77
C LEU A 53 -16.63 0.18 1.70
N LEU A 54 -16.81 -0.34 0.48
CA LEU A 54 -16.04 0.06 -0.68
C LEU A 54 -16.65 1.34 -1.27
N TRP A 55 -15.94 2.46 -1.17
CA TRP A 55 -16.49 3.74 -1.62
C TRP A 55 -16.40 3.93 -3.14
N PHE A 56 -15.35 3.39 -3.74
CA PHE A 56 -15.10 3.39 -5.18
C PHE A 56 -14.64 2.01 -5.63
N TRP A 57 -15.19 1.54 -6.75
CA TRP A 57 -14.67 0.35 -7.43
C TRP A 57 -13.32 0.66 -8.10
N PRO A 58 -12.22 -0.02 -7.74
CA PRO A 58 -10.92 0.23 -8.34
C PRO A 58 -10.94 -0.10 -9.83
N GLU A 59 -10.53 0.85 -10.68
CA GLU A 59 -10.46 0.69 -12.15
C GLU A 59 -11.77 0.21 -12.80
N ASN A 60 -12.93 0.47 -12.17
CA ASN A 60 -14.24 -0.06 -12.57
C ASN A 60 -14.31 -1.59 -12.65
N LYS A 61 -13.39 -2.30 -11.97
CA LYS A 61 -13.40 -3.75 -11.88
C LYS A 61 -14.31 -4.18 -10.73
N MET A 62 -15.51 -4.63 -11.08
CA MET A 62 -16.46 -5.19 -10.14
C MET A 62 -16.22 -6.70 -9.98
N PHE A 63 -16.44 -7.21 -8.77
CA PHE A 63 -16.43 -8.64 -8.47
C PHE A 63 -17.55 -8.97 -7.49
N ASP A 64 -17.94 -10.24 -7.43
CA ASP A 64 -18.96 -10.68 -6.49
C ASP A 64 -18.37 -10.75 -5.09
N PHE A 65 -18.91 -10.01 -4.11
CA PHE A 65 -18.39 -10.05 -2.74
C PHE A 65 -18.42 -11.45 -2.11
N ARG A 66 -19.22 -12.39 -2.64
CA ARG A 66 -19.21 -13.81 -2.23
C ARG A 66 -17.91 -14.53 -2.60
N ASP A 67 -17.15 -14.00 -3.54
CA ASP A 67 -15.85 -14.53 -3.99
C ASP A 67 -14.83 -14.53 -2.85
N CYS A 68 -14.90 -13.58 -1.92
CA CYS A 68 -14.07 -13.57 -0.71
C CYS A 68 -14.21 -14.87 0.08
N LYS A 69 -15.44 -15.34 0.29
CA LYS A 69 -15.70 -16.61 0.98
C LYS A 69 -15.37 -17.80 0.08
N ARG A 70 -15.80 -17.76 -1.19
CA ARG A 70 -15.66 -18.88 -2.13
C ARG A 70 -14.21 -19.26 -2.42
N PHE A 71 -13.35 -18.27 -2.68
CA PHE A 71 -11.98 -18.51 -3.14
C PHE A 71 -10.93 -18.35 -2.04
N PHE A 72 -11.21 -17.53 -1.02
CA PHE A 72 -10.22 -17.21 0.02
C PHE A 72 -10.66 -17.63 1.43
N ASN A 73 -11.87 -18.21 1.58
CA ASN A 73 -12.45 -18.57 2.86
C ASN A 73 -12.50 -17.40 3.86
N ILE A 74 -12.67 -16.18 3.36
CA ILE A 74 -12.81 -14.97 4.17
C ILE A 74 -14.29 -14.69 4.38
N ASP A 75 -14.77 -14.81 5.62
CA ASP A 75 -16.18 -14.61 5.99
C ASP A 75 -16.36 -13.78 7.28
N SER A 76 -15.30 -13.17 7.78
CA SER A 76 -15.29 -12.43 9.06
C SER A 76 -15.74 -10.97 8.95
N CYS A 77 -16.08 -10.49 7.75
CA CYS A 77 -16.61 -9.15 7.52
C CYS A 77 -17.76 -9.17 6.49
N HIS A 78 -18.56 -8.10 6.47
CA HIS A 78 -19.51 -7.83 5.41
C HIS A 78 -18.93 -6.74 4.50
N LEU A 79 -18.38 -7.14 3.36
CA LEU A 79 -17.92 -6.22 2.32
C LEU A 79 -19.12 -5.80 1.46
N THR A 80 -19.28 -4.50 1.23
CA THR A 80 -20.42 -3.92 0.49
C THR A 80 -20.00 -2.61 -0.17
N ASP A 81 -20.67 -2.22 -1.25
CA ASP A 81 -20.60 -0.90 -1.89
C ASP A 81 -21.89 -0.07 -1.66
N ASP A 82 -22.81 -0.56 -0.83
CA ASP A 82 -24.04 0.16 -0.46
C ASP A 82 -23.71 1.35 0.46
N ARG A 83 -23.69 2.53 -0.15
CA ARG A 83 -23.40 3.81 0.53
C ARG A 83 -24.39 4.15 1.65
N SER A 84 -25.59 3.57 1.65
CA SER A 84 -26.56 3.77 2.74
C SER A 84 -26.06 3.25 4.09
N LEU A 85 -25.12 2.30 4.06
CA LEU A 85 -24.51 1.71 5.24
C LEU A 85 -23.33 2.54 5.80
N TYR A 86 -22.95 3.64 5.16
CA TYR A 86 -21.87 4.51 5.62
C TYR A 86 -21.96 4.89 7.12
N PRO A 87 -23.10 5.29 7.70
CA PRO A 87 -23.17 5.64 9.12
C PRO A 87 -22.87 4.47 10.08
N ARG A 88 -22.93 3.23 9.59
CA ARG A 88 -22.73 2.00 10.36
C ARG A 88 -21.45 1.26 10.00
N ALA A 89 -20.78 1.64 8.90
CA ALA A 89 -19.57 0.99 8.43
C ALA A 89 -18.41 1.19 9.40
N GLN A 90 -17.77 0.10 9.82
CA GLN A 90 -16.59 0.13 10.67
C GLN A 90 -15.36 0.63 9.90
N ALA A 91 -15.28 0.31 8.60
CA ALA A 91 -14.23 0.81 7.73
C ALA A 91 -14.80 1.29 6.39
N VAL A 92 -14.19 2.33 5.82
CA VAL A 92 -14.49 2.83 4.47
C VAL A 92 -13.20 2.79 3.65
N LEU A 93 -13.18 1.95 2.63
CA LEU A 93 -12.05 1.80 1.72
C LEU A 93 -12.21 2.77 0.54
N ILE A 94 -11.23 3.64 0.35
CA ILE A 94 -11.30 4.73 -0.62
C ILE A 94 -10.11 4.62 -1.57
N PHE A 95 -10.39 4.33 -2.84
CA PHE A 95 -9.38 4.23 -3.89
C PHE A 95 -8.90 5.61 -4.35
N HIS A 96 -7.60 5.87 -4.23
CA HIS A 96 -7.01 7.19 -4.46
C HIS A 96 -7.30 7.76 -5.85
N ARG A 97 -7.11 6.96 -6.92
CA ARG A 97 -7.32 7.44 -8.30
C ARG A 97 -8.72 7.98 -8.54
N ALA A 98 -9.73 7.48 -7.84
CA ALA A 98 -11.12 7.88 -8.02
C ALA A 98 -11.52 9.17 -7.28
N ILE A 99 -10.69 9.72 -6.39
CA ILE A 99 -11.01 10.92 -5.58
C ILE A 99 -11.00 12.17 -6.46
N GLN A 100 -12.03 13.01 -6.50
CA GLN A 100 -11.96 14.26 -7.28
C GLN A 100 -11.03 15.28 -6.61
N ASP A 101 -10.43 16.19 -7.40
CA ASP A 101 -9.47 17.18 -6.89
C ASP A 101 -10.11 18.16 -5.88
N ASP A 102 -11.42 18.37 -5.98
CA ASP A 102 -12.22 19.20 -5.06
C ASP A 102 -12.78 18.41 -3.87
N LEU A 103 -12.44 17.11 -3.77
CA LEU A 103 -12.91 16.18 -2.74
C LEU A 103 -14.44 15.98 -2.70
N SER A 104 -15.19 16.51 -3.67
CA SER A 104 -16.66 16.56 -3.64
C SER A 104 -17.32 15.18 -3.69
N ASN A 105 -16.59 14.17 -4.18
CA ASN A 105 -17.07 12.81 -4.30
C ASN A 105 -16.72 11.89 -3.11
N LEU A 106 -16.12 12.45 -2.04
CA LEU A 106 -15.94 11.76 -0.77
C LEU A 106 -17.23 11.74 0.07
N PRO A 107 -17.35 10.89 1.11
CA PRO A 107 -18.53 10.88 1.97
C PRO A 107 -18.75 12.25 2.65
N ALA A 108 -19.89 12.89 2.36
CA ALA A 108 -20.26 14.18 2.95
C ALA A 108 -20.90 14.05 4.35
N LEU A 109 -21.34 12.85 4.73
CA LEU A 109 -21.97 12.61 6.03
C LEU A 109 -20.94 12.68 7.16
N PRO A 110 -21.31 13.20 8.35
CA PRO A 110 -20.43 13.24 9.51
C PRO A 110 -19.84 11.87 9.81
N ARG A 111 -18.51 11.81 9.91
CA ARG A 111 -17.79 10.56 10.15
C ARG A 111 -17.99 10.08 11.60
N PRO A 112 -18.56 8.88 11.81
CA PRO A 112 -18.66 8.31 13.16
C PRO A 112 -17.28 8.08 13.78
N ARG A 113 -17.14 8.31 15.09
CA ARG A 113 -15.84 8.20 15.79
C ARG A 113 -15.18 6.82 15.69
N PHE A 114 -15.97 5.76 15.56
CA PHE A 114 -15.46 4.38 15.43
C PHE A 114 -15.00 4.05 14.00
N GLN A 115 -15.50 4.77 13.00
CA GLN A 115 -15.28 4.44 11.59
C GLN A 115 -13.84 4.77 11.20
N GLN A 116 -13.14 3.83 10.56
CA GLN A 116 -11.79 4.01 10.02
C GLN A 116 -11.85 4.24 8.51
N TRP A 117 -11.30 5.35 8.02
CA TRP A 117 -11.08 5.54 6.59
C TRP A 117 -9.73 4.93 6.21
N VAL A 118 -9.74 4.08 5.19
CA VAL A 118 -8.58 3.36 4.67
C VAL A 118 -8.24 3.94 3.30
N TRP A 119 -7.07 4.55 3.20
CA TRP A 119 -6.53 5.06 1.95
C TRP A 119 -5.97 3.92 1.12
N PHE A 120 -6.55 3.66 -0.05
CA PHE A 120 -6.09 2.61 -0.96
C PHE A 120 -5.36 3.20 -2.16
N ASN A 121 -4.06 2.91 -2.28
CA ASN A 121 -3.26 3.27 -3.44
C ASN A 121 -2.19 2.21 -3.72
N MET A 122 -2.15 1.72 -4.95
CA MET A 122 -1.12 0.79 -5.42
C MET A 122 -0.14 1.43 -6.39
N ASP A 123 -0.42 2.66 -6.85
CA ASP A 123 0.46 3.36 -7.77
C ASP A 123 1.66 3.95 -7.03
N SER A 124 2.79 4.02 -7.71
CA SER A 124 3.99 4.67 -7.19
C SER A 124 3.79 6.18 -6.99
N PRO A 125 4.63 6.85 -6.16
CA PRO A 125 4.62 8.30 -6.02
C PRO A 125 4.77 9.06 -7.33
N THR A 126 5.51 8.54 -8.31
CA THR A 126 5.67 9.19 -9.63
C THR A 126 4.36 9.18 -10.43
N ASN A 127 3.56 8.12 -10.28
CA ASN A 127 2.33 7.91 -11.03
C ASN A 127 1.05 8.22 -10.22
N THR A 128 1.23 8.73 -9.00
CA THR A 128 0.17 9.16 -8.10
C THR A 128 0.00 10.68 -8.21
N ARG A 129 -1.18 11.15 -8.59
CA ARG A 129 -1.46 12.59 -8.59
C ARG A 129 -1.58 13.12 -7.17
N ARG A 130 -1.17 14.37 -6.95
CA ARG A 130 -1.38 15.04 -5.66
C ARG A 130 -2.77 15.65 -5.61
N ILE A 131 -3.44 15.46 -4.48
CA ILE A 131 -4.78 15.98 -4.21
C ILE A 131 -4.66 16.87 -3.00
N ALA A 132 -4.97 18.16 -3.13
CA ALA A 132 -4.85 19.09 -2.02
C ALA A 132 -5.93 18.84 -0.96
N GLY A 133 -5.57 18.93 0.32
CA GLY A 133 -6.52 18.78 1.44
C GLY A 133 -6.89 17.34 1.77
N ILE A 134 -6.24 16.37 1.11
CA ILE A 134 -6.40 14.94 1.41
C ILE A 134 -5.62 14.53 2.67
N GLU A 135 -4.65 15.35 3.07
CA GLU A 135 -3.78 15.10 4.20
C GLU A 135 -4.57 15.03 5.51
N GLY A 136 -4.37 13.98 6.29
CA GLY A 136 -5.03 13.79 7.58
C GLY A 136 -6.48 13.29 7.54
N LEU A 137 -7.05 13.01 6.34
CA LEU A 137 -8.40 12.44 6.22
C LEU A 137 -8.46 10.95 6.58
N PHE A 138 -7.35 10.23 6.39
CA PHE A 138 -7.27 8.78 6.51
C PHE A 138 -6.60 8.34 7.81
N ASN A 139 -6.99 7.15 8.27
CA ASN A 139 -6.44 6.56 9.49
C ASN A 139 -5.50 5.41 9.22
N LEU A 140 -5.76 4.69 8.12
CA LEU A 140 -4.98 3.53 7.72
C LEU A 140 -4.59 3.69 6.25
N THR A 141 -3.41 3.18 5.93
CA THR A 141 -2.86 3.10 4.58
C THR A 141 -2.90 1.65 4.09
N LEU A 142 -3.48 1.43 2.92
CA LEU A 142 -3.46 0.18 2.16
C LEU A 142 -2.66 0.41 0.89
N SER A 143 -1.40 -0.07 0.86
CA SER A 143 -0.51 0.14 -0.28
C SER A 143 0.58 -0.93 -0.40
N TYR A 144 1.36 -0.87 -1.49
CA TYR A 144 2.50 -1.75 -1.72
C TYR A 144 3.67 -1.49 -0.76
N ARG A 145 3.70 -0.34 -0.08
CA ARG A 145 4.79 0.01 0.84
C ARG A 145 4.78 -0.92 2.05
N LYS A 146 5.96 -1.38 2.47
CA LYS A 146 6.07 -2.31 3.63
C LYS A 146 5.79 -1.64 4.97
N ASP A 147 5.92 -0.32 5.03
CA ASP A 147 5.61 0.53 6.18
C ASP A 147 4.16 1.05 6.17
N ALA A 148 3.30 0.57 5.26
CA ALA A 148 1.87 0.83 5.30
C ALA A 148 1.19 0.04 6.43
N ASP A 149 0.10 0.59 6.99
CA ASP A 149 -0.69 -0.06 8.04
C ASP A 149 -1.22 -1.43 7.56
N ILE A 150 -1.60 -1.50 6.28
CA ILE A 150 -2.03 -2.70 5.60
C ILE A 150 -1.19 -2.83 4.33
N HIS A 151 -0.15 -3.66 4.40
CA HIS A 151 0.72 -3.93 3.27
C HIS A 151 0.06 -4.90 2.28
N VAL A 152 -0.14 -4.46 1.03
CA VAL A 152 -0.60 -5.31 -0.06
C VAL A 152 0.58 -6.13 -0.58
N ARG A 153 0.45 -7.45 -0.50
CA ARG A 153 1.48 -8.39 -0.94
C ARG A 153 1.06 -9.05 -2.25
N TRP A 154 1.84 -8.83 -3.30
CA TRP A 154 1.84 -9.72 -4.45
C TRP A 154 2.61 -11.00 -4.08
N LYS A 155 1.98 -11.86 -3.27
CA LYS A 155 2.64 -13.01 -2.67
C LYS A 155 2.89 -14.09 -3.71
N LEU A 156 4.16 -14.31 -4.06
CA LEU A 156 4.61 -15.55 -4.67
C LEU A 156 4.77 -16.61 -3.58
N THR A 157 4.15 -17.78 -3.75
CA THR A 157 4.36 -18.91 -2.84
C THR A 157 5.16 -19.97 -3.56
N VAL A 158 6.30 -20.35 -2.99
CA VAL A 158 7.09 -21.47 -3.52
C VAL A 158 6.37 -22.76 -3.16
N LYS A 159 5.96 -23.50 -4.19
CA LYS A 159 5.48 -24.87 -4.01
C LYS A 159 6.71 -25.77 -3.86
N LYS A 160 6.84 -26.42 -2.71
CA LYS A 160 7.97 -27.32 -2.42
C LYS A 160 7.88 -28.63 -3.18
N GLU A 161 6.66 -29.09 -3.42
CA GLU A 161 6.37 -30.30 -4.18
C GLU A 161 6.05 -29.88 -5.62
N VAL A 162 6.83 -30.41 -6.55
CA VAL A 162 6.57 -30.23 -7.98
C VAL A 162 5.35 -31.07 -8.32
N ASP A 163 4.37 -30.49 -9.01
CA ASP A 163 3.26 -31.28 -9.54
C ASP A 163 3.80 -32.37 -10.47
N GLU A 164 3.31 -33.60 -10.34
CA GLU A 164 3.81 -34.74 -11.12
C GLU A 164 3.70 -34.51 -12.64
N ASP A 165 2.78 -33.66 -13.07
CA ASP A 165 2.51 -33.27 -14.46
C ASP A 165 3.14 -31.93 -14.87
N PHE A 166 4.01 -31.32 -14.05
CA PHE A 166 4.66 -30.06 -14.40
C PHE A 166 5.64 -30.23 -15.58
N VAL A 167 5.27 -29.67 -16.73
CA VAL A 167 6.13 -29.62 -17.92
C VAL A 167 6.78 -28.24 -18.00
N LEU A 168 8.12 -28.23 -18.04
CA LEU A 168 8.88 -27.01 -18.28
C LEU A 168 8.50 -26.40 -19.64
N PRO A 169 8.10 -25.11 -19.68
CA PRO A 169 7.75 -24.47 -20.95
C PRO A 169 8.92 -24.47 -21.91
N LYS A 170 8.65 -24.82 -23.18
CA LYS A 170 9.64 -24.72 -24.25
C LYS A 170 10.10 -23.27 -24.41
N LYS A 171 11.41 -23.04 -24.30
CA LYS A 171 12.03 -21.72 -24.45
C LYS A 171 12.47 -21.51 -25.89
N GLU A 172 11.87 -20.53 -26.57
CA GLU A 172 12.11 -20.20 -27.98
C GLU A 172 12.86 -18.88 -28.15
N ARG A 173 12.77 -17.98 -27.16
CA ARG A 173 13.40 -16.65 -27.17
C ARG A 173 14.36 -16.50 -26.01
N LEU A 174 15.42 -15.71 -26.21
CA LEU A 174 16.40 -15.47 -25.14
C LEU A 174 15.85 -14.49 -24.11
N LEU A 175 15.49 -13.29 -24.55
CA LEU A 175 15.09 -12.19 -23.70
C LEU A 175 13.89 -11.47 -24.31
N CYS A 176 12.83 -11.31 -23.54
CA CYS A 176 11.60 -10.66 -23.99
C CYS A 176 11.24 -9.45 -23.15
N TRP A 177 10.50 -8.53 -23.75
CA TRP A 177 9.93 -7.38 -23.05
C TRP A 177 8.54 -7.06 -23.60
N ILE A 178 7.51 -7.19 -22.76
CA ILE A 178 6.16 -6.73 -23.11
C ILE A 178 6.02 -5.29 -22.62
N VAL A 179 5.77 -4.38 -23.54
CA VAL A 179 5.77 -2.94 -23.26
C VAL A 179 4.62 -2.25 -23.97
N GLY A 180 4.06 -1.23 -23.32
CA GLY A 180 3.03 -0.39 -23.91
C GLY A 180 3.61 0.50 -25.00
N ASP A 181 2.83 0.77 -26.04
CA ASP A 181 3.25 1.61 -27.17
C ASP A 181 3.70 3.02 -26.74
N SER A 182 3.08 3.57 -25.68
CA SER A 182 3.47 4.86 -25.09
C SER A 182 4.88 4.85 -24.50
N ASP A 183 5.26 3.79 -23.78
CA ASP A 183 6.55 3.73 -23.07
C ASP A 183 7.74 3.79 -24.05
N LEU A 184 7.59 3.18 -25.23
CA LEU A 184 8.61 3.23 -26.28
C LEU A 184 8.62 4.58 -27.03
N LYS A 185 7.46 5.21 -27.22
CA LYS A 185 7.36 6.51 -27.90
C LYS A 185 7.88 7.68 -27.05
N THR A 186 7.77 7.57 -25.73
CA THR A 186 8.18 8.65 -24.81
C THR A 186 9.71 8.84 -24.82
N ASN A 187 10.48 7.86 -25.31
CA ASN A 187 11.95 7.91 -25.48
C ASN A 187 12.70 8.47 -24.25
N SER A 188 12.16 8.29 -23.06
CA SER A 188 12.65 8.88 -21.82
C SER A 188 12.31 7.98 -20.62
N GLY A 189 13.00 8.22 -19.51
CA GLY A 189 12.88 7.43 -18.30
C GLY A 189 13.85 6.25 -18.24
N GLU A 190 14.11 5.78 -17.02
CA GLU A 190 15.14 4.78 -16.69
C GLU A 190 14.95 3.46 -17.45
N ARG A 191 13.70 3.00 -17.61
CA ARG A 191 13.37 1.78 -18.38
C ARG A 191 13.88 1.85 -19.81
N TYR A 192 13.59 2.96 -20.49
CA TYR A 192 13.98 3.16 -21.88
C TYR A 192 15.49 3.34 -22.01
N THR A 193 16.11 4.12 -21.13
CA THR A 193 17.57 4.31 -21.09
C THR A 193 18.30 2.98 -20.94
N TYR A 194 17.88 2.14 -19.98
CA TYR A 194 18.46 0.81 -19.77
C TYR A 194 18.26 -0.08 -21.00
N TYR A 195 17.03 -0.15 -21.52
CA TYR A 195 16.73 -0.93 -22.71
C TYR A 195 17.59 -0.51 -23.91
N ARG A 196 17.73 0.79 -24.15
CA ARG A 196 18.51 1.35 -25.28
C ARG A 196 19.98 1.01 -25.23
N GLU A 197 20.55 0.89 -24.03
CA GLU A 197 21.92 0.40 -23.88
C GLU A 197 21.97 -1.12 -24.07
N LEU A 198 21.05 -1.85 -23.46
CA LEU A 198 21.01 -3.31 -23.51
C LEU A 198 20.90 -3.87 -24.93
N VAL A 199 20.06 -3.28 -25.80
CA VAL A 199 19.85 -3.75 -27.17
C VAL A 199 21.09 -3.66 -28.06
N LYS A 200 22.13 -2.92 -27.65
CA LYS A 200 23.42 -2.87 -28.34
C LYS A 200 24.22 -4.16 -28.14
N HIS A 201 23.95 -4.89 -27.06
CA HIS A 201 24.75 -6.04 -26.61
C HIS A 201 23.99 -7.37 -26.71
N VAL A 202 22.64 -7.33 -26.63
CA VAL A 202 21.80 -8.54 -26.72
C VAL A 202 20.52 -8.26 -27.49
N ARG A 203 20.06 -9.24 -28.27
CA ARG A 203 18.75 -9.17 -28.92
C ARG A 203 17.63 -9.25 -27.88
N VAL A 204 16.76 -8.25 -27.88
CA VAL A 204 15.54 -8.21 -27.06
C VAL A 204 14.33 -8.37 -27.98
N ASP A 205 13.52 -9.40 -27.76
CA ASP A 205 12.26 -9.59 -28.47
C ASP A 205 11.16 -8.75 -27.80
N VAL A 206 10.90 -7.58 -28.38
CA VAL A 206 9.87 -6.64 -27.91
C VAL A 206 8.50 -7.07 -28.39
N ILE A 207 7.55 -7.16 -27.46
CA ILE A 207 6.17 -7.55 -27.71
C ILE A 207 5.29 -6.37 -27.32
N TYR A 208 4.59 -5.80 -28.30
CA TYR A 208 3.73 -4.64 -28.07
C TYR A 208 2.44 -5.06 -27.40
N ARG A 209 2.11 -4.41 -26.28
CA ARG A 209 0.82 -4.63 -25.63
C ARG A 209 -0.28 -3.91 -26.42
N THR A 210 -0.99 -4.64 -27.27
CA THR A 210 -2.20 -4.11 -27.95
C THR A 210 -3.42 -4.21 -27.03
N SER A 211 -4.39 -3.30 -27.19
CA SER A 211 -5.63 -3.27 -26.40
C SER A 211 -6.48 -4.55 -26.56
N ALA A 212 -6.34 -5.26 -27.68
CA ALA A 212 -7.04 -6.52 -27.94
C ALA A 212 -6.36 -7.72 -27.24
N GLU A 213 -5.04 -7.70 -27.07
CA GLU A 213 -4.28 -8.80 -26.44
C GLU A 213 -4.27 -8.71 -24.91
N SER A 214 -4.40 -7.51 -24.34
CA SER A 214 -4.54 -7.33 -22.88
C SER A 214 -5.82 -7.96 -22.30
N LEU A 215 -6.83 -8.22 -23.14
CA LEU A 215 -8.10 -8.84 -22.72
C LEU A 215 -8.02 -10.37 -22.61
N LYS A 216 -7.00 -11.01 -23.21
CA LYS A 216 -6.79 -12.45 -23.16
C LYS A 216 -5.47 -12.73 -22.45
N GLY A 217 -5.51 -12.77 -21.11
CA GLY A 217 -4.35 -13.06 -20.26
C GLY A 217 -3.57 -14.34 -20.62
N GLU A 218 -4.20 -15.26 -21.37
CA GLU A 218 -3.55 -16.44 -21.96
C GLU A 218 -2.36 -16.10 -22.87
N ASN A 219 -2.41 -14.99 -23.61
CA ASN A 219 -1.31 -14.61 -24.50
C ASN A 219 -0.14 -14.00 -23.72
N TYR A 220 -0.40 -13.37 -22.57
CA TYR A 220 0.62 -12.75 -21.73
C TYR A 220 1.56 -13.81 -21.15
N PHE A 221 1.02 -14.79 -20.41
CA PHE A 221 1.85 -15.84 -19.80
C PHE A 221 2.51 -16.74 -20.84
N ARG A 222 1.83 -17.05 -21.95
CA ARG A 222 2.41 -17.84 -23.05
C ARG A 222 3.62 -17.13 -23.68
N ASN A 223 3.53 -15.82 -23.90
CA ASN A 223 4.64 -15.05 -24.43
C ASN A 223 5.82 -15.05 -23.45
N ILE A 224 5.59 -14.78 -22.17
CA ILE A 224 6.64 -14.77 -21.15
C ILE A 224 7.27 -16.15 -20.97
N SER A 225 6.46 -17.21 -20.95
CA SER A 225 6.93 -18.59 -20.76
C SER A 225 7.81 -19.06 -21.92
N SER A 226 7.67 -18.48 -23.12
CA SER A 226 8.52 -18.79 -24.27
C SER A 226 9.94 -18.21 -24.17
N CYS A 227 10.22 -17.36 -23.18
CA CYS A 227 11.48 -16.65 -23.04
C CYS A 227 12.31 -17.22 -21.89
N LYS A 228 13.65 -17.21 -22.00
CA LYS A 228 14.53 -17.58 -20.87
C LYS A 228 14.58 -16.48 -19.81
N PHE A 229 14.70 -15.24 -20.27
CA PHE A 229 14.73 -14.03 -19.46
C PHE A 229 13.60 -13.08 -19.86
N TYR A 230 13.15 -12.26 -18.92
CA TYR A 230 12.12 -11.25 -19.16
C TYR A 230 12.47 -9.93 -18.47
N LEU A 231 12.42 -8.82 -19.22
CA LEU A 231 12.61 -7.48 -18.67
C LEU A 231 11.40 -7.09 -17.81
N SER A 232 11.56 -7.21 -16.50
CA SER A 232 10.55 -6.97 -15.47
C SER A 232 10.73 -5.58 -14.90
N PHE A 233 10.56 -4.57 -15.76
CA PHE A 233 10.78 -3.18 -15.38
C PHE A 233 9.49 -2.53 -14.92
N GLU A 234 9.45 -2.17 -13.65
CA GLU A 234 8.37 -1.39 -13.07
C GLU A 234 8.30 -0.01 -13.72
N ASP A 235 7.11 0.57 -13.74
CA ASP A 235 6.87 1.84 -14.44
C ASP A 235 7.62 3.05 -13.84
N SER A 236 8.22 2.87 -12.66
CA SER A 236 8.93 3.89 -11.88
C SER A 236 9.82 3.22 -10.82
N ILE A 237 10.84 3.95 -10.33
CA ILE A 237 11.79 3.44 -9.33
C ILE A 237 11.42 3.97 -7.95
N HIS A 238 10.90 3.09 -7.09
CA HIS A 238 10.48 3.43 -5.73
C HIS A 238 10.71 2.29 -4.75
N ARG A 239 11.09 2.66 -3.52
CA ARG A 239 11.28 1.69 -2.43
C ARG A 239 10.04 0.80 -2.26
N ASP A 240 10.29 -0.50 -2.21
CA ASP A 240 9.32 -1.60 -2.02
C ASP A 240 8.32 -1.78 -3.17
N TYR A 241 8.46 -1.06 -4.30
CA TYR A 241 7.54 -1.15 -5.44
C TYR A 241 7.83 -2.40 -6.27
N ILE A 242 7.14 -3.48 -5.95
CA ILE A 242 7.21 -4.77 -6.65
C ILE A 242 5.79 -5.20 -6.96
N THR A 243 5.49 -5.40 -8.25
CA THR A 243 4.13 -5.68 -8.75
C THR A 243 4.04 -7.08 -9.39
N GLU A 244 2.94 -7.34 -10.12
CA GLU A 244 2.83 -8.50 -11.00
C GLU A 244 3.93 -8.54 -12.08
N THR A 245 4.54 -7.40 -12.40
CA THR A 245 5.64 -7.30 -13.37
C THR A 245 6.82 -8.20 -12.98
N PHE A 246 7.12 -8.31 -11.68
CA PHE A 246 8.13 -9.22 -11.15
C PHE A 246 7.64 -10.66 -10.99
N ASN A 247 6.41 -10.84 -10.48
CA ASN A 247 5.89 -12.16 -10.13
C ASN A 247 5.42 -12.98 -11.34
N GLY A 248 4.89 -12.32 -12.38
CA GLY A 248 4.38 -12.96 -13.59
C GLY A 248 5.43 -13.85 -14.28
N PRO A 249 6.65 -13.36 -14.53
CA PRO A 249 7.75 -14.17 -15.06
C PRO A 249 8.10 -15.39 -14.20
N LEU A 250 8.17 -15.23 -12.88
CA LEU A 250 8.44 -16.34 -11.97
C LEU A 250 7.35 -17.40 -12.05
N ALA A 251 6.08 -16.99 -12.08
CA ALA A 251 4.95 -17.89 -12.27
C ALA A 251 4.94 -18.59 -13.64
N ALA A 252 5.50 -17.94 -14.68
CA ALA A 252 5.63 -18.48 -16.03
C ALA A 252 6.89 -19.36 -16.24
N GLY A 253 7.70 -19.56 -15.19
CA GLY A 253 8.97 -20.30 -15.28
C GLY A 253 10.05 -19.56 -16.08
N THR A 254 10.08 -18.23 -16.00
CA THR A 254 11.02 -17.34 -16.71
C THR A 254 11.77 -16.48 -15.71
N VAL A 255 13.06 -16.23 -15.95
CA VAL A 255 13.91 -15.46 -15.03
C VAL A 255 13.69 -13.95 -15.23
N PRO A 256 13.19 -13.21 -14.23
CA PRO A 256 13.01 -11.76 -14.34
C PRO A 256 14.36 -11.02 -14.24
N ILE A 257 14.58 -10.06 -15.13
CA ILE A 257 15.61 -9.01 -15.00
C ILE A 257 14.91 -7.75 -14.53
N VAL A 258 15.23 -7.29 -13.32
CA VAL A 258 14.40 -6.34 -12.58
C VAL A 258 14.96 -4.93 -12.56
N LEU A 259 14.06 -3.95 -12.59
CA LEU A 259 14.32 -2.53 -12.33
C LEU A 259 13.04 -1.92 -11.74
N GLY A 260 13.14 -1.21 -10.62
CA GLY A 260 12.00 -0.65 -9.89
C GLY A 260 12.39 -0.11 -8.53
#